data_AF-A0AAF0E1I2-F1
#
_entry.id   AF-A0AAF0E1I2-F1
#
_cell.length_a   1.000
_cell.length_b   1.000
_cell.length_c   1.000
_cell.angle_alpha   90.00
_cell.angle_beta   90.00
_cell.angle_gamma   90.00
#
_symmetry.space_group_name_H-M   'P 1'
#
loop_
_entity.id
_entity.type
_entity.pdbx_description
1 polymer ?
#
loop_
_entity_poly.entity_id
_entity_poly.type
_entity_poly.pdbx_seq_one_letter_code
_entity_poly.pdbx_strand_id
1 'polypeptide(L)'
;MERTPGRTAAPVPHTPRRTSDAHSRLPIRTPQPRTPRATLAPLEERENIPHHTHVLPRNKPADEVARLAEKLLDDLRKEKHALQNEREDLRTEIRTSHAHTELGRQRELKLRTQLDKQESMITRYKQRAAHMSKSHIDSRDWEESQQRRIEAEAEAEASAARCAELEAQLEEMHEQQEVEELLQTNMRCIARAAGSLAQRSLPSEQHWYPRPIVSITEDVEAREQLEATQMQRDALLVELDEVLAHVRHLHTRCDALEEELDHSHTRAELDEDQLVSARLHAQCAASEAAWYASKLQMAEDRTAWLEAQLEHTQAVHNRVLAALQSRERSLKEEAQANVDAALEASRHNEARLHDRVLQLEAELDRVAWYEEAYAQRSRQADLLTEIATLADADARAQKIDSLTTHIAAMHDELQSLQSRHDELQEYNAHWERSLEGLDAKPVKRRRAASDAGRSASHARTFLS
;
A
#
# COMPACT_ATOMS: atom_id res chain seq x y z
N MET A 1 21.90 29.73 -36.04
CA MET A 1 21.75 28.32 -36.43
C MET A 1 22.28 27.49 -35.29
N GLU A 2 21.42 26.75 -34.60
CA GLU A 2 21.60 25.36 -34.14
C GLU A 2 20.54 25.05 -33.10
N ARG A 3 19.99 23.84 -33.22
CA ARG A 3 18.65 23.46 -32.76
C ARG A 3 18.70 22.93 -31.32
N THR A 4 17.83 23.45 -30.47
CA THR A 4 17.41 22.77 -29.23
C THR A 4 16.65 21.48 -29.56
N PRO A 5 17.03 20.30 -29.03
CA PRO A 5 16.16 19.13 -29.07
C PRO A 5 15.16 19.20 -27.91
N GLY A 6 13.87 19.04 -28.25
CA GLY A 6 12.76 19.00 -27.31
C GLY A 6 12.85 17.80 -26.37
N ARG A 7 12.73 18.08 -25.08
CA ARG A 7 12.61 17.07 -24.03
C ARG A 7 11.14 16.67 -23.92
N THR A 8 10.80 15.54 -24.52
CA THR A 8 9.52 14.85 -24.34
C THR A 8 9.32 14.49 -22.87
N ALA A 9 8.19 14.90 -22.31
CA ALA A 9 7.76 14.55 -20.96
C ALA A 9 7.56 13.04 -20.85
N ALA A 10 8.29 12.41 -19.92
CA ALA A 10 8.06 11.02 -19.56
C ALA A 10 6.72 10.89 -18.80
N PRO A 11 5.91 9.86 -19.09
CA PRO A 11 4.60 9.67 -18.48
C PRO A 11 4.74 9.23 -17.01
N VAL A 12 3.94 9.87 -16.16
CA VAL A 12 3.74 9.58 -14.75
C VAL A 12 3.34 8.11 -14.56
N PRO A 13 3.98 7.33 -13.66
CA PRO A 13 3.55 5.98 -13.37
C PRO A 13 2.21 5.99 -12.64
N HIS A 14 1.17 5.50 -13.32
CA HIS A 14 -0.13 5.23 -12.74
C HIS A 14 -0.03 4.22 -11.60
N THR A 15 -0.27 4.67 -10.37
CA THR A 15 -0.62 3.80 -9.24
C THR A 15 -1.96 3.12 -9.52
N PRO A 16 -2.12 1.80 -9.33
CA PRO A 16 -3.42 1.16 -9.44
C PRO A 16 -4.31 1.64 -8.29
N ARG A 17 -5.38 2.34 -8.68
CA ARG A 17 -6.54 2.73 -7.88
C ARG A 17 -7.08 1.51 -7.14
N ARG A 18 -6.95 1.51 -5.81
CA ARG A 18 -7.63 0.59 -4.90
C ARG A 18 -9.13 0.70 -5.14
N THR A 19 -9.74 -0.35 -5.67
CA THR A 19 -11.20 -0.53 -5.60
C THR A 19 -11.52 -0.90 -4.15
N SER A 20 -11.95 0.09 -3.37
CA SER A 20 -12.81 -0.17 -2.22
C SER A 20 -14.16 -0.60 -2.78
N ASP A 21 -14.56 -1.84 -2.55
CA ASP A 21 -15.97 -2.20 -2.49
C ASP A 21 -16.15 -3.55 -1.77
N ALA A 22 -17.25 -3.60 -1.02
CA ALA A 22 -17.88 -4.77 -0.42
C ALA A 22 -17.28 -5.31 0.90
N HIS A 23 -17.64 -4.62 1.99
CA HIS A 23 -17.94 -5.28 3.26
C HIS A 23 -19.03 -6.35 3.05
N SER A 24 -18.63 -7.62 2.96
CA SER A 24 -19.55 -8.75 3.06
C SER A 24 -19.91 -8.97 4.53
N ARG A 25 -21.01 -8.36 4.97
CA ARG A 25 -21.69 -8.72 6.23
C ARG A 25 -22.55 -9.95 5.96
N LEU A 26 -22.03 -11.14 6.28
CA LEU A 26 -22.87 -12.34 6.39
C LEU A 26 -23.48 -12.42 7.80
N PRO A 27 -24.77 -12.70 7.97
CA PRO A 27 -25.34 -12.96 9.27
C PRO A 27 -24.83 -14.31 9.82
N ILE A 28 -24.32 -14.27 11.06
CA ILE A 28 -23.95 -15.45 11.84
C ILE A 28 -25.24 -16.21 12.16
N ARG A 29 -25.45 -17.37 11.53
CA ARG A 29 -26.48 -18.33 11.96
C ARG A 29 -25.95 -19.14 13.13
N THR A 30 -26.63 -19.05 14.26
CA THR A 30 -26.50 -19.94 15.41
C THR A 30 -26.80 -21.40 15.03
N PRO A 31 -26.10 -22.39 15.61
CA PRO A 31 -26.32 -23.80 15.31
C PRO A 31 -27.62 -24.29 15.99
N GLN A 32 -28.56 -24.79 15.19
CA GLN A 32 -29.63 -25.66 15.68
C GLN A 32 -29.15 -27.12 15.69
N PRO A 33 -29.56 -27.93 16.68
CA PRO A 33 -29.09 -29.30 16.84
C PRO A 33 -29.69 -30.21 15.75
N ARG A 34 -28.81 -30.90 15.03
CA ARG A 34 -29.18 -31.99 14.12
C ARG A 34 -29.52 -33.22 14.92
N THR A 35 -30.66 -33.83 14.63
CA THR A 35 -30.99 -35.20 15.04
C THR A 35 -29.95 -36.18 14.49
N PRO A 36 -29.59 -37.24 15.23
CA PRO A 36 -28.54 -38.15 14.81
C PRO A 36 -28.98 -39.01 13.62
N ARG A 37 -28.11 -38.97 12.61
CA ARG A 37 -28.01 -39.83 11.44
C ARG A 37 -27.98 -41.30 11.87
N ALA A 38 -28.99 -42.07 11.50
CA ALA A 38 -28.98 -43.53 11.65
C ALA A 38 -27.85 -44.11 10.80
N THR A 39 -26.93 -44.80 11.48
CA THR A 39 -25.82 -45.57 10.95
C THR A 39 -26.37 -46.72 10.11
N LEU A 40 -25.98 -46.79 8.84
CA LEU A 40 -26.17 -47.97 7.99
C LEU A 40 -25.30 -49.10 8.54
N ALA A 41 -25.94 -50.16 9.03
CA ALA A 41 -25.30 -51.43 9.31
C ALA A 41 -25.01 -52.17 7.99
N PRO A 42 -23.97 -53.03 7.95
CA PRO A 42 -23.52 -53.73 6.74
C PRO A 42 -24.59 -54.68 6.18
N LEU A 43 -24.61 -54.80 4.85
CA LEU A 43 -25.37 -55.79 4.10
C LEU A 43 -25.07 -57.20 4.64
N GLU A 44 -26.03 -57.77 5.36
CA GLU A 44 -26.17 -59.22 5.45
C GLU A 44 -27.32 -59.65 4.54
N GLU A 45 -26.97 -60.64 3.72
CA GLU A 45 -27.81 -61.49 2.91
C GLU A 45 -29.18 -61.74 3.52
N ARG A 46 -30.21 -61.13 2.93
CA ARG A 46 -31.56 -61.66 2.96
C ARG A 46 -32.22 -61.42 1.62
N GLU A 47 -32.06 -62.41 0.75
CA GLU A 47 -33.14 -62.85 -0.13
C GLU A 47 -34.42 -62.96 0.71
N ASN A 48 -35.21 -61.90 0.72
CA ASN A 48 -36.60 -61.93 1.09
C ASN A 48 -37.23 -60.73 0.39
N ILE A 49 -37.33 -60.86 -0.94
CA ILE A 49 -38.41 -60.23 -1.67
C ILE A 49 -39.67 -60.85 -1.05
N PRO A 50 -40.52 -60.10 -0.31
CA PRO A 50 -41.83 -60.62 0.01
C PRO A 50 -42.56 -60.72 -1.34
N HIS A 51 -42.55 -61.91 -1.93
CA HIS A 51 -43.55 -62.24 -2.93
C HIS A 51 -44.90 -62.18 -2.21
N HIS A 52 -45.54 -61.01 -2.22
CA HIS A 52 -46.97 -60.89 -1.94
C HIS A 52 -47.70 -61.64 -3.06
N THR A 53 -47.76 -62.96 -2.91
CA THR A 53 -48.62 -63.82 -3.70
C THR A 53 -50.04 -63.52 -3.25
N HIS A 54 -50.63 -62.48 -3.85
CA HIS A 54 -52.05 -62.16 -3.74
C HIS A 54 -52.86 -63.23 -4.48
N VAL A 55 -52.90 -64.44 -3.91
CA VAL A 55 -53.66 -65.56 -4.44
C VAL A 55 -55.05 -65.50 -3.83
N LEU A 56 -56.05 -65.28 -4.69
CA LEU A 56 -57.46 -65.29 -4.30
C LEU A 56 -57.87 -66.70 -3.82
N PRO A 57 -58.62 -66.82 -2.70
CA PRO A 57 -59.06 -68.12 -2.21
C PRO A 57 -60.04 -68.78 -3.18
N ARG A 58 -59.70 -69.96 -3.72
CA ARG A 58 -60.52 -70.71 -4.70
C ARG A 58 -61.81 -71.34 -4.14
N ASN A 59 -61.99 -71.37 -2.82
CA ASN A 59 -63.03 -72.17 -2.16
C ASN A 59 -64.14 -71.32 -1.49
N LYS A 60 -64.38 -70.10 -1.98
CA LYS A 60 -65.42 -69.18 -1.47
C LYS A 60 -66.49 -68.92 -2.52
N PRO A 61 -67.74 -68.57 -2.14
CA PRO A 61 -68.78 -68.20 -3.11
C PRO A 61 -68.30 -67.02 -3.98
N ALA A 62 -68.69 -67.03 -5.26
CA ALA A 62 -68.15 -66.12 -6.28
C ALA A 62 -68.20 -64.63 -5.87
N ASP A 63 -69.26 -64.23 -5.16
CA ASP A 63 -69.47 -62.84 -4.71
C ASP A 63 -68.45 -62.40 -3.65
N GLU A 64 -68.01 -63.29 -2.76
CA GLU A 64 -66.98 -62.98 -1.77
C GLU A 64 -65.59 -62.92 -2.39
N VAL A 65 -65.32 -63.78 -3.39
CA VAL A 65 -64.07 -63.74 -4.16
C VAL A 65 -63.99 -62.45 -4.97
N ALA A 66 -65.10 -62.01 -5.57
CA ALA A 66 -65.18 -60.75 -6.30
C ALA A 66 -64.91 -59.54 -5.40
N ARG A 67 -65.54 -59.47 -4.21
CA ARG A 67 -65.27 -58.40 -3.24
C ARG A 67 -63.84 -58.38 -2.73
N LEU A 68 -63.23 -59.54 -2.50
CA LEU A 68 -61.82 -59.64 -2.11
C LEU A 68 -60.90 -59.23 -3.27
N ALA A 69 -61.25 -59.55 -4.51
CA ALA A 69 -60.51 -59.12 -5.69
C ALA A 69 -60.60 -57.60 -5.89
N GLU A 70 -61.77 -56.99 -5.71
CA GLU A 70 -61.95 -55.53 -5.77
C GLU A 70 -61.14 -54.82 -4.68
N LYS A 71 -61.20 -55.32 -3.44
CA LYS A 71 -60.39 -54.75 -2.34
C LYS A 71 -58.89 -54.87 -2.63
N LEU A 72 -58.43 -56.01 -3.15
CA LEU A 72 -57.04 -56.19 -3.55
C LEU A 72 -56.65 -55.27 -4.70
N LEU A 73 -57.52 -55.05 -5.69
CA LEU A 73 -57.27 -54.10 -6.76
C LEU A 73 -57.17 -52.67 -6.24
N ASP A 74 -57.99 -52.28 -5.27
CA ASP A 74 -57.94 -50.96 -4.66
C ASP A 74 -56.68 -50.78 -3.79
N ASP A 75 -56.27 -51.81 -3.05
CA ASP A 75 -55.03 -51.79 -2.28
C ASP A 75 -53.81 -51.71 -3.23
N LEU A 76 -53.79 -52.49 -4.32
CA LEU A 76 -52.75 -52.40 -5.36
C LEU A 76 -52.72 -51.05 -6.08
N ARG A 77 -53.88 -50.42 -6.30
CA ARG A 77 -53.95 -49.06 -6.86
C ARG A 77 -53.34 -48.04 -5.91
N LYS A 78 -53.63 -48.13 -4.62
CA LYS A 78 -53.04 -47.24 -3.59
C LYS A 78 -51.54 -47.45 -3.48
N GLU A 79 -51.08 -48.70 -3.45
CA GLU A 79 -49.66 -49.04 -3.40
C GLU A 79 -48.92 -48.54 -4.66
N LYS A 80 -49.50 -48.71 -5.85
CA LYS A 80 -48.96 -48.13 -7.08
C LYS A 80 -48.82 -46.60 -6.98
N HIS A 81 -49.83 -45.90 -6.44
CA HIS A 81 -49.75 -44.45 -6.25
C HIS A 81 -48.69 -44.05 -5.22
N ALA A 82 -48.57 -44.80 -4.11
CA ALA A 82 -47.54 -44.57 -3.10
C ALA A 82 -46.13 -44.75 -3.69
N LEU A 83 -45.89 -45.85 -4.42
CA LEU A 83 -44.61 -46.12 -5.09
C LEU A 83 -44.31 -45.09 -6.20
N GLN A 84 -45.34 -44.57 -6.89
CA GLN A 84 -45.16 -43.49 -7.86
C GLN A 84 -44.71 -42.19 -7.18
N ASN A 85 -45.27 -41.86 -6.02
CA ASN A 85 -44.87 -40.68 -5.24
C ASN A 85 -43.44 -40.84 -4.72
N GLU A 86 -43.10 -41.98 -4.11
CA GLU A 86 -41.73 -42.26 -3.63
C GLU A 86 -40.71 -42.20 -4.77
N ARG A 87 -41.06 -42.73 -5.96
CA ARG A 87 -40.18 -42.65 -7.13
C ARG A 87 -39.96 -41.20 -7.57
N GLU A 88 -40.99 -40.36 -7.52
CA GLU A 88 -40.85 -38.96 -7.92
C GLU A 88 -40.09 -38.16 -6.86
N ASP A 89 -40.30 -38.42 -5.57
CA ASP A 89 -39.54 -37.84 -4.47
C ASP A 89 -38.05 -38.18 -4.59
N LEU A 90 -37.71 -39.47 -4.79
CA LEU A 90 -36.33 -39.90 -5.02
C LEU A 90 -35.70 -39.26 -6.27
N ARG A 91 -36.49 -39.06 -7.33
CA ARG A 91 -36.01 -38.32 -8.52
C ARG A 91 -35.71 -36.86 -8.21
N THR A 92 -36.52 -36.20 -7.38
CA THR A 92 -36.24 -34.81 -6.96
C THR A 92 -35.02 -34.73 -6.06
N GLU A 93 -34.81 -35.70 -5.17
CA GLU A 93 -33.63 -35.77 -4.31
C GLU A 93 -32.35 -35.99 -5.13
N ILE A 94 -32.38 -36.91 -6.10
CA ILE A 94 -31.26 -37.14 -7.02
C ILE A 94 -30.95 -35.87 -7.84
N ARG A 95 -31.99 -35.19 -8.37
CA ARG A 95 -31.81 -33.94 -9.13
C ARG A 95 -31.22 -32.81 -8.27
N THR A 96 -31.70 -32.64 -7.04
CA THR A 96 -31.19 -31.62 -6.11
C THR A 96 -29.78 -31.94 -5.63
N SER A 97 -29.46 -33.21 -5.36
CA SER A 97 -28.12 -33.69 -5.05
C SER A 97 -27.14 -33.42 -6.19
N HIS A 98 -27.50 -33.75 -7.43
CA HIS A 98 -26.69 -33.44 -8.61
C HIS A 98 -26.48 -31.93 -8.79
N ALA A 99 -27.54 -31.13 -8.63
CA ALA A 99 -27.44 -29.68 -8.68
C ALA A 99 -26.50 -29.13 -7.60
N HIS A 100 -26.56 -29.65 -6.37
CA HIS A 100 -25.62 -29.26 -5.30
C HIS A 100 -24.18 -29.66 -5.61
N THR A 101 -23.97 -30.84 -6.19
CA THR A 101 -22.64 -31.33 -6.58
C THR A 101 -22.04 -30.46 -7.70
N GLU A 102 -22.86 -30.08 -8.67
CA GLU A 102 -22.47 -29.27 -9.82
C GLU A 102 -22.19 -27.82 -9.41
N LEU A 103 -22.99 -27.27 -8.49
CA LEU A 103 -22.77 -25.95 -7.91
C LEU A 103 -21.50 -25.93 -7.03
N GLY A 104 -21.20 -27.05 -6.36
CA GLY A 104 -19.92 -27.28 -5.67
C GLY A 104 -18.73 -27.26 -6.62
N ARG A 105 -18.80 -28.00 -7.73
CA ARG A 105 -17.76 -28.00 -8.78
C ARG A 105 -17.56 -26.62 -9.40
N GLN A 106 -18.63 -25.87 -9.65
CA GLN A 106 -18.53 -24.51 -10.16
C GLN A 106 -17.83 -23.56 -9.17
N ARG A 107 -18.11 -23.69 -7.87
CA ARG A 107 -17.42 -22.91 -6.82
C ARG A 107 -15.95 -23.28 -6.75
N GLU A 108 -15.62 -24.57 -6.80
CA GLU A 108 -14.24 -25.06 -6.81
C GLU A 108 -13.46 -24.54 -8.03
N LEU A 109 -14.05 -24.57 -9.23
CA LEU A 109 -13.45 -24.01 -10.44
C LEU A 109 -13.21 -22.50 -10.32
N LYS A 110 -14.18 -21.75 -9.77
CA LYS A 110 -14.02 -20.31 -9.52
C LYS A 110 -12.90 -20.02 -8.52
N LEU A 111 -12.78 -20.80 -7.45
CA LEU A 111 -11.70 -20.64 -6.47
C LEU A 111 -10.33 -20.99 -7.08
N ARG A 112 -10.23 -22.06 -7.88
CA ARG A 112 -9.00 -22.41 -8.60
C ARG A 112 -8.55 -21.30 -9.55
N THR A 113 -9.45 -20.79 -10.38
CA THR A 113 -9.12 -19.68 -11.29
C THR A 113 -8.73 -18.39 -10.55
N GLN A 114 -9.26 -18.15 -9.34
CA GLN A 114 -8.82 -17.03 -8.50
C GLN A 114 -7.44 -17.27 -7.91
N LEU A 115 -7.13 -18.49 -7.44
CA LEU A 115 -5.80 -18.87 -6.97
C LEU A 115 -4.76 -18.75 -8.09
N ASP A 116 -5.03 -19.28 -9.28
CA ASP A 116 -4.13 -19.17 -10.44
C ASP A 116 -3.82 -17.71 -10.78
N LYS A 117 -4.82 -16.82 -10.69
CA LYS A 117 -4.64 -15.37 -10.88
C LYS A 117 -3.76 -14.76 -9.80
N GLN A 118 -3.95 -15.14 -8.54
CA GLN A 118 -3.13 -14.67 -7.43
C GLN A 118 -1.69 -15.17 -7.54
N GLU A 119 -1.48 -16.44 -7.88
CA GLU A 119 -0.16 -17.02 -8.11
C GLU A 119 0.56 -16.36 -9.31
N SER A 120 -0.17 -16.06 -10.39
CA SER A 120 0.34 -15.28 -11.52
C SER A 120 0.74 -13.86 -11.12
N MET A 121 -0.02 -13.20 -10.24
CA MET A 121 0.38 -11.90 -9.71
C MET A 121 1.61 -12.01 -8.81
N ILE A 122 1.66 -13.00 -7.91
CA ILE A 122 2.79 -13.23 -7.01
C ILE A 122 4.08 -13.48 -7.81
N THR A 123 4.01 -14.33 -8.83
CA THR A 123 5.16 -14.59 -9.71
C THR A 123 5.62 -13.32 -10.43
N ARG A 124 4.70 -12.50 -10.96
CA ARG A 124 5.06 -11.19 -11.55
C ARG A 124 5.63 -10.20 -10.54
N TYR A 125 5.14 -10.19 -9.29
CA TYR A 125 5.72 -9.35 -8.24
C TYR A 125 7.11 -9.84 -7.85
N LYS A 126 7.33 -11.15 -7.72
CA LYS A 126 8.66 -11.74 -7.49
C LYS A 126 9.62 -11.43 -8.63
N GLN A 127 9.19 -11.53 -9.88
CA GLN A 127 10.00 -11.17 -11.05
C GLN A 127 10.33 -9.67 -11.06
N ARG A 128 9.38 -8.79 -10.72
CA ARG A 128 9.63 -7.35 -10.59
C ARG A 128 10.56 -7.02 -9.43
N ALA A 129 10.42 -7.69 -8.29
CA ALA A 129 11.31 -7.55 -7.15
C ALA A 129 12.72 -8.04 -7.49
N ALA A 130 12.86 -9.15 -8.20
CA ALA A 130 14.14 -9.65 -8.70
C ALA A 130 14.75 -8.70 -9.74
N HIS A 131 13.96 -8.13 -10.64
CA HIS A 131 14.41 -7.14 -11.61
C HIS A 131 14.83 -5.83 -10.93
N MET A 132 14.10 -5.39 -9.89
CA MET A 132 14.48 -4.22 -9.10
C MET A 132 15.72 -4.46 -8.22
N SER A 133 15.85 -5.67 -7.65
CA SER A 133 17.07 -6.11 -6.96
C SER A 133 18.27 -6.20 -7.91
N LYS A 134 18.03 -6.33 -9.22
CA LYS A 134 19.06 -6.34 -10.26
C LYS A 134 19.22 -4.96 -10.94
N SER A 135 18.32 -4.02 -10.69
CA SER A 135 18.33 -2.66 -11.27
C SER A 135 18.65 -1.55 -10.27
N HIS A 136 18.74 -1.85 -8.97
CA HIS A 136 19.64 -1.12 -8.10
C HIS A 136 21.05 -1.57 -8.50
N ILE A 137 21.67 -0.76 -9.36
CA ILE A 137 23.10 -0.39 -9.38
C ILE A 137 24.01 -1.30 -8.55
N ASP A 138 25.06 -1.88 -9.17
CA ASP A 138 26.34 -2.35 -8.55
C ASP A 138 26.89 -3.70 -9.09
N SER A 139 27.03 -3.86 -10.41
CA SER A 139 28.11 -4.73 -10.93
C SER A 139 29.20 -3.88 -11.54
N ARG A 140 28.83 -2.94 -12.41
CA ARG A 140 29.79 -2.00 -13.01
C ARG A 140 30.24 -0.91 -12.04
N ASP A 141 29.33 -0.35 -11.24
CA ASP A 141 29.67 0.64 -10.22
C ASP A 141 30.41 -0.02 -9.03
N TRP A 142 30.14 -1.30 -8.76
CA TRP A 142 30.92 -2.10 -7.82
C TRP A 142 32.32 -2.41 -8.35
N GLU A 143 32.45 -2.83 -9.61
CA GLU A 143 33.74 -3.04 -10.28
C GLU A 143 34.55 -1.74 -10.34
N GLU A 144 33.95 -0.60 -10.70
CA GLU A 144 34.61 0.71 -10.69
C GLU A 144 35.00 1.15 -9.27
N SER A 145 34.18 0.85 -8.26
CA SER A 145 34.51 1.12 -6.85
C SER A 145 35.64 0.23 -6.34
N GLN A 146 35.68 -1.05 -6.74
CA GLN A 146 36.78 -1.96 -6.45
C GLN A 146 38.07 -1.52 -7.17
N GLN A 147 37.97 -1.10 -8.43
CA GLN A 147 39.10 -0.57 -9.19
C GLN A 147 39.67 0.69 -8.53
N ARG A 148 38.82 1.64 -8.11
CA ARG A 148 39.24 2.84 -7.38
C ARG A 148 39.86 2.53 -6.02
N ARG A 149 39.44 1.46 -5.34
CA ARG A 149 40.07 1.00 -4.09
C ARG A 149 41.46 0.44 -4.34
N ILE A 150 41.63 -0.39 -5.36
CA ILE A 150 42.94 -0.94 -5.74
C ILE A 150 43.89 0.18 -6.16
N GLU A 151 43.40 1.16 -6.93
CA GLU A 151 44.18 2.34 -7.31
C GLU A 151 44.56 3.19 -6.09
N ALA A 152 43.64 3.43 -5.15
CA ALA A 152 43.92 4.17 -3.93
C ALA A 152 44.87 3.42 -2.98
N GLU A 153 44.78 2.09 -2.89
CA GLU A 153 45.70 1.25 -2.13
C GLU A 153 47.10 1.30 -2.74
N ALA A 154 47.23 1.19 -4.06
CA ALA A 154 48.51 1.33 -4.75
C ALA A 154 49.12 2.74 -4.60
N GLU A 155 48.29 3.80 -4.64
CA GLU A 155 48.74 5.17 -4.37
C GLU A 155 49.19 5.37 -2.92
N ALA A 156 48.46 4.77 -1.96
CA ALA A 156 48.83 4.79 -0.55
C ALA A 156 50.15 4.05 -0.31
N GLU A 157 50.35 2.87 -0.89
CA GLU A 157 51.60 2.12 -0.83
C GLU A 157 52.76 2.92 -1.46
N ALA A 158 52.54 3.54 -2.62
CA ALA A 158 53.54 4.40 -3.26
C ALA A 158 53.84 5.68 -2.46
N SER A 159 52.87 6.19 -1.69
CA SER A 159 53.09 7.31 -0.78
C SER A 159 53.85 6.89 0.48
N ALA A 160 53.54 5.72 1.05
CA ALA A 160 54.24 5.16 2.20
C ALA A 160 55.70 4.82 1.85
N ALA A 161 55.95 4.26 0.66
CA ALA A 161 57.30 4.01 0.17
C ALA A 161 58.10 5.32 0.01
N ARG A 162 57.47 6.39 -0.50
CA ARG A 162 58.10 7.72 -0.59
C ARG A 162 58.36 8.34 0.78
N CYS A 163 57.46 8.16 1.75
CA CYS A 163 57.70 8.59 3.13
C CYS A 163 58.87 7.84 3.75
N ALA A 164 58.95 6.52 3.59
CA ALA A 164 60.07 5.72 4.08
C ALA A 164 61.40 6.10 3.41
N GLU A 165 61.39 6.43 2.11
CA GLU A 165 62.58 6.94 1.41
C GLU A 165 63.01 8.32 1.92
N LEU A 166 62.06 9.22 2.18
CA LEU A 166 62.34 10.53 2.76
C LEU A 166 62.80 10.43 4.22
N GLU A 167 62.26 9.51 5.00
CA GLU A 167 62.71 9.21 6.37
C GLU A 167 64.15 8.68 6.35
N ALA A 168 64.48 7.75 5.46
CA ALA A 168 65.85 7.27 5.29
C ALA A 168 66.81 8.39 4.84
N GLN A 169 66.38 9.29 3.95
CA GLN A 169 67.16 10.47 3.57
C GLN A 169 67.34 11.45 4.74
N LEU A 170 66.33 11.62 5.59
CA LEU A 170 66.42 12.45 6.79
C LEU A 170 67.35 11.83 7.82
N GLU A 171 67.32 10.51 8.01
CA GLU A 171 68.27 9.79 8.86
C GLU A 171 69.70 9.96 8.34
N GLU A 172 69.93 9.80 7.04
CA GLU A 172 71.26 10.03 6.44
C GLU A 172 71.72 11.49 6.62
N MET A 173 70.83 12.47 6.44
CA MET A 173 71.13 13.87 6.69
C MET A 173 71.38 14.17 8.16
N HIS A 174 70.67 13.52 9.09
CA HIS A 174 70.90 13.60 10.53
C HIS A 174 72.26 13.01 10.90
N GLU A 175 72.61 11.83 10.38
CA GLU A 175 73.93 11.23 10.57
C GLU A 175 75.05 12.15 10.01
N GLN A 176 74.84 12.74 8.83
CA GLN A 176 75.76 13.72 8.25
C GLN A 176 75.87 14.98 9.11
N GLN A 177 74.75 15.47 9.66
CA GLN A 177 74.72 16.63 10.55
C GLN A 177 75.39 16.32 11.90
N GLU A 178 75.20 15.12 12.47
CA GLU A 178 75.88 14.68 13.68
C GLU A 178 77.40 14.60 13.46
N VAL A 179 77.84 14.07 12.31
CA VAL A 179 79.25 14.07 11.93
C VAL A 179 79.77 15.49 11.73
N GLU A 180 79.01 16.38 11.09
CA GLU A 180 79.40 17.77 10.91
C GLU A 180 79.43 18.53 12.25
N GLU A 181 78.49 18.27 13.16
CA GLU A 181 78.46 18.81 14.52
C GLU A 181 79.62 18.26 15.35
N LEU A 182 79.97 16.98 15.22
CA LEU A 182 81.16 16.39 15.83
C LEU A 182 82.45 17.00 15.27
N LEU A 183 82.52 17.25 13.96
CA LEU A 183 83.64 17.94 13.32
C LEU A 183 83.71 19.41 13.77
N GLN A 184 82.58 20.11 13.84
CA GLN A 184 82.49 21.49 14.31
C GLN A 184 82.78 21.59 15.80
N THR A 185 82.34 20.66 16.62
CA THR A 185 82.65 20.63 18.06
C THR A 185 84.10 20.28 18.28
N ASN A 186 84.68 19.32 17.55
CA ASN A 186 86.12 19.07 17.56
C ASN A 186 86.90 20.29 17.08
N MET A 187 86.50 20.93 15.98
CA MET A 187 87.10 22.19 15.51
C MET A 187 86.93 23.32 16.52
N ARG A 188 85.80 23.43 17.22
CA ARG A 188 85.57 24.39 18.31
C ARG A 188 86.35 24.03 19.56
N CYS A 189 86.63 22.76 19.84
CA CYS A 189 87.47 22.30 20.94
C CYS A 189 88.94 22.56 20.62
N ILE A 190 89.38 22.32 19.39
CA ILE A 190 90.70 22.71 18.88
C ILE A 190 90.82 24.23 18.88
N ALA A 191 89.81 24.96 18.42
CA ALA A 191 89.77 26.43 18.44
C ALA A 191 89.59 27.00 19.86
N ARG A 192 89.01 26.25 20.82
CA ARG A 192 88.99 26.59 22.26
C ARG A 192 90.28 26.19 22.96
N ALA A 193 91.03 25.21 22.48
CA ALA A 193 92.36 24.89 22.99
C ALA A 193 93.38 25.91 22.46
N ALA A 194 93.33 26.23 21.17
CA ALA A 194 94.03 27.37 20.56
C ALA A 194 93.54 28.70 21.13
N GLY A 195 92.24 28.77 21.43
CA GLY A 195 91.55 29.90 22.01
C GLY A 195 91.80 30.05 23.50
N SER A 196 92.07 28.99 24.28
CA SER A 196 92.47 29.07 25.70
C SER A 196 93.96 29.41 25.82
N LEU A 197 94.76 28.97 24.85
CA LEU A 197 96.08 29.54 24.56
C LEU A 197 95.98 31.05 24.27
N ALA A 198 94.94 31.51 23.57
CA ALA A 198 94.67 32.92 23.28
C ALA A 198 93.84 33.68 24.34
N GLN A 199 93.06 33.02 25.20
CA GLN A 199 92.15 33.59 26.23
C GLN A 199 92.78 33.63 27.62
N ARG A 200 94.08 33.26 27.74
CA ARG A 200 94.98 33.97 28.66
C ARG A 200 95.08 35.48 28.33
N SER A 201 94.51 35.92 27.21
CA SER A 201 94.22 37.33 26.89
C SER A 201 92.72 37.53 26.60
N LEU A 202 92.03 38.11 27.60
CA LEU A 202 90.80 38.93 27.52
C LEU A 202 89.41 38.27 27.51
N PRO A 203 88.37 38.93 28.11
CA PRO A 203 87.09 38.33 28.45
C PRO A 203 85.91 38.63 27.49
N SER A 204 85.10 37.59 27.29
CA SER A 204 83.63 37.45 27.14
C SER A 204 82.73 38.64 26.78
N GLU A 205 81.91 38.48 25.72
CA GLU A 205 80.53 39.00 25.63
C GLU A 205 79.58 38.01 24.94
N GLN A 206 78.38 37.85 25.52
CA GLN A 206 77.25 36.99 25.13
C GLN A 206 76.33 37.71 24.13
N HIS A 207 75.80 37.05 23.09
CA HIS A 207 74.68 37.60 22.29
C HIS A 207 73.63 36.53 21.96
N TRP A 208 72.38 36.88 22.25
CA TRP A 208 71.12 36.17 22.00
C TRP A 208 70.50 36.56 20.65
N TYR A 209 69.80 35.65 19.96
CA TYR A 209 68.78 36.00 18.95
C TYR A 209 67.62 34.98 18.92
N PRO A 210 66.34 35.43 18.91
CA PRO A 210 65.16 34.57 18.77
C PRO A 210 64.68 34.46 17.31
N ARG A 211 63.98 33.37 16.96
CA ARG A 211 63.30 33.19 15.65
C ARG A 211 61.76 33.18 15.78
N PRO A 212 61.02 33.62 14.73
CA PRO A 212 59.58 33.90 14.79
C PRO A 212 58.73 32.71 14.34
N ILE A 213 57.60 32.53 15.03
CA ILE A 213 56.59 31.49 14.78
C ILE A 213 55.58 31.99 13.72
N VAL A 214 55.29 31.15 12.72
CA VAL A 214 54.22 31.36 11.72
C VAL A 214 52.93 30.70 12.21
N SER A 215 51.84 31.46 12.16
CA SER A 215 50.50 31.10 12.64
C SER A 215 49.63 30.40 11.57
N ILE A 216 48.98 29.29 11.93
CA ILE A 216 47.79 28.76 11.21
C ILE A 216 46.72 28.33 12.23
N THR A 217 45.67 29.14 12.38
CA THR A 217 44.36 28.75 12.94
C THR A 217 43.76 27.67 12.03
N GLU A 218 43.16 26.58 12.47
CA GLU A 218 41.97 26.46 13.33
C GLU A 218 41.92 25.04 13.90
N ASP A 219 42.07 24.92 15.22
CA ASP A 219 41.27 24.04 16.10
C ASP A 219 41.73 24.38 17.52
N VAL A 220 41.25 25.48 18.11
CA VAL A 220 41.89 26.10 19.29
C VAL A 220 42.01 25.10 20.45
N GLU A 221 41.02 24.25 20.66
CA GLU A 221 41.06 23.22 21.72
C GLU A 221 42.01 22.06 21.38
N ALA A 222 42.02 21.56 20.14
CA ALA A 222 42.95 20.49 19.75
C ALA A 222 44.38 21.01 19.64
N ARG A 223 44.57 22.28 19.27
CA ARG A 223 45.86 22.96 19.21
C ARG A 223 46.39 23.30 20.59
N GLU A 224 45.56 23.76 21.52
CA GLU A 224 45.96 23.93 22.92
C GLU A 224 46.34 22.58 23.54
N GLN A 225 45.63 21.49 23.21
CA GLN A 225 45.99 20.14 23.64
C GLN A 225 47.27 19.62 22.98
N LEU A 226 47.50 19.94 21.70
CA LEU A 226 48.70 19.54 20.97
C LEU A 226 49.91 20.36 21.41
N GLU A 227 49.76 21.65 21.68
CA GLU A 227 50.78 22.51 22.28
C GLU A 227 51.07 22.08 23.72
N ALA A 228 50.06 21.72 24.54
CA ALA A 228 50.27 21.20 25.88
C ALA A 228 51.02 19.85 25.89
N THR A 229 50.67 18.93 24.97
CA THR A 229 51.36 17.64 24.84
C THR A 229 52.76 17.80 24.25
N GLN A 230 52.98 18.76 23.34
CA GLN A 230 54.31 19.12 22.85
C GLN A 230 55.18 19.71 23.96
N MET A 231 54.65 20.65 24.77
CA MET A 231 55.38 21.19 25.91
C MET A 231 55.72 20.11 26.95
N GLN A 232 54.81 19.16 27.19
CA GLN A 232 55.08 18.01 28.06
C GLN A 232 56.16 17.10 27.47
N ARG A 233 56.11 16.80 26.18
CA ARG A 233 57.13 16.01 25.49
C ARG A 233 58.50 16.70 25.57
N ASP A 234 58.55 18.00 25.29
CA ASP A 234 59.80 18.75 25.28
C ASP A 234 60.40 18.87 26.70
N ALA A 235 59.56 18.99 27.74
CA ALA A 235 60.00 18.91 29.13
C ALA A 235 60.59 17.53 29.48
N LEU A 236 59.93 16.44 29.06
CA LEU A 236 60.42 15.08 29.27
C LEU A 236 61.73 14.80 28.53
N LEU A 237 61.93 15.39 27.34
CA LEU A 237 63.19 15.26 26.60
C LEU A 237 64.34 15.99 27.30
N VAL A 238 64.09 17.18 27.86
CA VAL A 238 65.08 17.90 28.67
C VAL A 238 65.45 17.10 29.93
N GLU A 239 64.46 16.55 30.64
CA GLU A 239 64.72 15.68 31.80
C GLU A 239 65.51 14.42 31.41
N LEU A 240 65.20 13.81 30.25
CA LEU A 240 65.94 12.65 29.74
C LEU A 240 67.40 13.00 29.45
N ASP A 241 67.66 14.15 28.82
CA ASP A 241 69.02 14.62 28.53
C ASP A 241 69.81 14.90 29.82
N GLU A 242 69.17 15.47 30.84
CA GLU A 242 69.77 15.69 32.16
C GLU A 242 70.13 14.36 32.86
N VAL A 243 69.24 13.36 32.80
CA VAL A 243 69.49 12.02 33.35
C VAL A 243 70.62 11.32 32.60
N LEU A 244 70.65 11.40 31.26
CA LEU A 244 71.73 10.82 30.46
C LEU A 244 73.08 11.49 30.73
N ALA A 245 73.10 12.81 30.89
CA ALA A 245 74.30 13.54 31.29
C ALA A 245 74.79 13.12 32.68
N HIS A 246 73.86 12.90 33.63
CA HIS A 246 74.18 12.41 34.97
C HIS A 246 74.78 10.99 34.96
N VAL A 247 74.18 10.07 34.19
CA VAL A 247 74.68 8.70 34.03
C VAL A 247 76.08 8.69 33.42
N ARG A 248 76.32 9.48 32.36
CA ARG A 248 77.64 9.62 31.74
C ARG A 248 78.67 10.15 32.74
N HIS A 249 78.32 11.16 33.54
CA HIS A 249 79.19 11.70 34.57
C HIS A 249 79.56 10.65 35.63
N LEU A 250 78.59 9.87 36.09
CA LEU A 250 78.84 8.78 37.05
C LEU A 250 79.75 7.70 36.46
N HIS A 251 79.54 7.31 35.20
CA HIS A 251 80.37 6.31 34.52
C HIS A 251 81.83 6.76 34.42
N THR A 252 82.07 7.99 33.95
CA THR A 252 83.43 8.56 33.89
C THR A 252 84.13 8.65 35.24
N ARG A 253 83.36 8.76 36.33
CA ARG A 253 83.91 8.80 37.69
C ARG A 253 84.22 7.42 38.23
N CYS A 254 83.46 6.40 37.84
CA CYS A 254 83.80 5.00 38.13
C CYS A 254 85.11 4.60 37.43
N ASP A 255 85.26 4.94 36.13
CA ASP A 255 86.48 4.65 35.37
C ASP A 255 87.72 5.31 36.00
N ALA A 256 87.61 6.58 36.44
CA ALA A 256 88.69 7.28 37.12
C ALA A 256 89.08 6.66 38.48
N LEU A 257 88.10 6.13 39.22
CA LEU A 257 88.35 5.46 40.50
C LEU A 257 88.95 4.05 40.30
N GLU A 258 88.60 3.37 39.21
CA GLU A 258 89.25 2.11 38.82
C GLU A 258 90.73 2.33 38.47
N GLU A 259 91.06 3.41 37.75
CA GLU A 259 92.46 3.79 37.46
C GLU A 259 93.25 4.16 38.73
N GLU A 260 92.63 4.83 39.70
CA GLU A 260 93.25 5.15 41.00
C GLU A 260 93.55 3.89 41.83
N LEU A 261 92.68 2.87 41.75
CA LEU A 261 92.84 1.58 42.45
C LEU A 261 94.01 0.75 41.90
N ASP A 262 94.30 0.84 40.60
CA ASP A 262 95.39 0.09 39.96
C ASP A 262 96.81 0.58 40.38
N HIS A 263 96.92 1.72 41.08
CA HIS A 263 98.20 2.42 41.31
C HIS A 263 98.79 2.38 42.74
N SER A 264 98.17 1.75 43.74
CA SER A 264 98.69 1.72 45.14
C SER A 264 98.89 0.29 45.69
N HIS A 265 100.09 -0.04 46.22
CA HIS A 265 100.39 -1.33 46.89
C HIS A 265 101.25 -1.20 48.19
N THR A 266 100.68 -1.47 49.37
CA THR A 266 101.26 -2.08 50.60
C THR A 266 100.18 -2.53 51.60
N ARG A 267 100.50 -3.34 52.63
CA ARG A 267 99.52 -4.14 53.41
C ARG A 267 98.51 -3.39 54.30
N ALA A 268 98.70 -2.11 54.60
CA ALA A 268 97.64 -1.26 55.18
C ALA A 268 96.64 -0.80 54.10
N GLU A 269 97.07 -0.82 52.85
CA GLU A 269 96.28 -0.51 51.66
C GLU A 269 95.39 -1.69 51.28
N LEU A 270 95.63 -2.94 51.74
CA LEU A 270 94.73 -4.07 51.45
C LEU A 270 93.37 -3.96 52.17
N ASP A 271 93.34 -3.34 53.35
CA ASP A 271 92.09 -2.98 54.05
C ASP A 271 91.46 -1.71 53.45
N GLU A 272 92.30 -0.80 52.92
CA GLU A 272 91.86 0.41 52.20
C GLU A 272 91.25 0.07 50.84
N ASP A 273 91.84 -0.85 50.08
CA ASP A 273 91.39 -1.40 48.80
C ASP A 273 90.05 -2.14 48.98
N GLN A 274 89.88 -2.89 50.07
CA GLN A 274 88.60 -3.50 50.42
C GLN A 274 87.53 -2.44 50.73
N LEU A 275 87.89 -1.36 51.41
CA LEU A 275 86.99 -0.23 51.68
C LEU A 275 86.67 0.57 50.41
N VAL A 276 87.63 0.77 49.52
CA VAL A 276 87.44 1.45 48.23
C VAL A 276 86.57 0.60 47.30
N SER A 277 86.82 -0.71 47.22
CA SER A 277 85.98 -1.66 46.47
C SER A 277 84.55 -1.70 47.03
N ALA A 278 84.37 -1.78 48.35
CA ALA A 278 83.05 -1.72 48.97
C ALA A 278 82.34 -0.38 48.70
N ARG A 279 83.09 0.73 48.68
CA ARG A 279 82.57 2.06 48.37
C ARG A 279 82.19 2.19 46.89
N LEU A 280 82.94 1.60 45.98
CA LEU A 280 82.63 1.53 44.55
C LEU A 280 81.36 0.72 44.34
N HIS A 281 81.28 -0.50 44.91
CA HIS A 281 80.08 -1.33 44.84
C HIS A 281 78.84 -0.62 45.41
N ALA A 282 78.98 0.09 46.53
CA ALA A 282 77.88 0.88 47.10
C ALA A 282 77.45 2.03 46.18
N GLN A 283 78.39 2.69 45.48
CA GLN A 283 78.09 3.74 44.52
C GLN A 283 77.43 3.19 43.25
N CYS A 284 77.92 2.08 42.70
CA CYS A 284 77.30 1.40 41.57
C CYS A 284 75.88 0.98 41.92
N ALA A 285 75.67 0.34 43.09
CA ALA A 285 74.35 -0.05 43.56
C ALA A 285 73.41 1.16 43.76
N ALA A 286 73.92 2.29 44.26
CA ALA A 286 73.14 3.52 44.39
C ALA A 286 72.74 4.11 43.02
N SER A 287 73.65 4.07 42.03
CA SER A 287 73.36 4.53 40.67
C SER A 287 72.35 3.63 39.95
N GLU A 288 72.45 2.31 40.12
CA GLU A 288 71.49 1.34 39.61
C GLU A 288 70.11 1.56 40.26
N ALA A 289 70.06 1.77 41.58
CA ALA A 289 68.82 2.06 42.29
C ALA A 289 68.16 3.36 41.79
N ALA A 290 68.94 4.40 41.53
CA ALA A 290 68.44 5.66 40.96
C ALA A 290 67.90 5.47 39.54
N TRP A 291 68.59 4.67 38.72
CA TRP A 291 68.13 4.34 37.36
C TRP A 291 66.82 3.54 37.38
N TYR A 292 66.72 2.51 38.22
CA TYR A 292 65.48 1.74 38.37
C TYR A 292 64.33 2.59 38.92
N ALA A 293 64.61 3.53 39.84
CA ALA A 293 63.61 4.46 40.35
C ALA A 293 63.08 5.40 39.24
N SER A 294 63.97 5.96 38.42
CA SER A 294 63.58 6.77 37.26
C SER A 294 62.76 5.95 36.25
N LYS A 295 63.18 4.72 35.95
CA LYS A 295 62.45 3.82 35.05
C LYS A 295 61.05 3.47 35.58
N LEU A 296 60.92 3.28 36.89
CA LEU A 296 59.62 3.07 37.53
C LEU A 296 58.74 4.31 37.38
N GLN A 297 59.27 5.50 37.67
CA GLN A 297 58.54 6.76 37.51
C GLN A 297 58.04 6.95 36.07
N MET A 298 58.90 6.75 35.07
CA MET A 298 58.50 6.83 33.66
C MET A 298 57.41 5.82 33.29
N ALA A 299 57.43 4.63 33.90
CA ALA A 299 56.39 3.63 33.68
C ALA A 299 55.06 4.06 34.32
N GLU A 300 55.10 4.63 35.54
CA GLU A 300 53.93 5.19 36.22
C GLU A 300 53.31 6.34 35.43
N ASP A 301 54.12 7.29 34.95
CA ASP A 301 53.67 8.41 34.13
C ASP A 301 53.05 7.94 32.81
N ARG A 302 53.67 6.94 32.17
CA ARG A 302 53.11 6.30 30.96
C ARG A 302 51.76 5.65 31.24
N THR A 303 51.61 4.95 32.37
CA THR A 303 50.33 4.33 32.73
C THR A 303 49.26 5.38 32.99
N ALA A 304 49.58 6.45 33.72
CA ALA A 304 48.65 7.55 33.98
C ALA A 304 48.21 8.24 32.68
N TRP A 305 49.13 8.43 31.73
CA TRP A 305 48.80 8.99 30.41
C TRP A 305 47.87 8.07 29.61
N LEU A 306 48.13 6.76 29.60
CA LEU A 306 47.26 5.79 28.92
C LEU A 306 45.86 5.72 29.54
N GLU A 307 45.76 5.80 30.86
CA GLU A 307 44.48 5.86 31.58
C GLU A 307 43.70 7.13 31.21
N ALA A 308 44.36 8.29 31.18
CA ALA A 308 43.73 9.54 30.75
C ALA A 308 43.23 9.50 29.28
N GLN A 309 44.00 8.88 28.38
CA GLN A 309 43.57 8.69 26.98
C GLN A 309 42.38 7.72 26.88
N LEU A 310 42.37 6.67 27.70
CA LEU A 310 41.25 5.74 27.75
C LEU A 310 39.98 6.45 28.27
N GLU A 311 40.08 7.25 29.32
CA GLU A 311 38.95 8.04 29.82
C GLU A 311 38.44 9.05 28.79
N HIS A 312 39.35 9.73 28.09
CA HIS A 312 38.99 10.66 27.03
C HIS A 312 38.22 9.97 25.89
N THR A 313 38.75 8.84 25.40
CA THR A 313 38.09 8.08 24.32
C THR A 313 36.73 7.52 24.75
N GLN A 314 36.60 7.06 26.01
CA GLN A 314 35.31 6.64 26.58
C GLN A 314 34.32 7.81 26.67
N ALA A 315 34.78 8.99 27.08
CA ALA A 315 33.94 10.18 27.16
C ALA A 315 33.44 10.61 25.77
N VAL A 316 34.33 10.63 24.76
CA VAL A 316 33.96 10.91 23.37
C VAL A 316 32.97 9.87 22.83
N HIS A 317 33.23 8.59 23.07
CA HIS A 317 32.33 7.51 22.67
C HIS A 317 30.92 7.68 23.27
N ASN A 318 30.83 7.96 24.57
CA ASN A 318 29.56 8.18 25.26
C ASN A 318 28.81 9.41 24.74
N ARG A 319 29.52 10.50 24.40
CA ARG A 319 28.92 11.69 23.76
C ARG A 319 28.36 11.36 22.38
N VAL A 320 29.10 10.61 21.57
CA VAL A 320 28.64 10.17 20.24
C VAL A 320 27.41 9.28 20.36
N LEU A 321 27.41 8.30 21.27
CA LEU A 321 26.25 7.45 21.52
C LEU A 321 25.03 8.25 21.96
N ALA A 322 25.21 9.22 22.88
CA ALA A 322 24.13 10.09 23.32
C ALA A 322 23.55 10.93 22.17
N ALA A 323 24.41 11.50 21.31
CA ALA A 323 24.00 12.27 20.15
C ALA A 323 23.27 11.41 19.10
N LEU A 324 23.72 10.18 18.87
CA LEU A 324 23.04 9.24 17.97
C LEU A 324 21.66 8.85 18.52
N GLN A 325 21.56 8.56 19.82
CA GLN A 325 20.29 8.24 20.46
C GLN A 325 19.32 9.44 20.46
N SER A 326 19.80 10.67 20.68
CA SER A 326 18.94 11.86 20.62
C SER A 326 18.44 12.09 19.19
N ARG A 327 19.29 11.92 18.18
CA ARG A 327 18.91 12.02 16.76
C ARG A 327 17.92 10.93 16.36
N GLU A 328 18.09 9.72 16.85
CA GLU A 328 17.13 8.63 16.57
C GLU A 328 15.75 8.95 17.19
N ARG A 329 15.71 9.51 18.40
CA ARG A 329 14.47 9.95 19.04
C ARG A 329 13.81 11.08 18.25
N SER A 330 14.56 12.10 17.84
CA SER A 330 13.99 13.22 17.07
C SER A 330 13.43 12.75 15.72
N LEU A 331 14.13 11.86 15.01
CA LEU A 331 13.64 11.29 13.76
C LEU A 331 12.38 10.44 13.96
N LYS A 332 12.28 9.69 15.08
CA LYS A 332 11.07 8.94 15.44
C LYS A 332 9.91 9.87 15.77
N GLU A 333 10.15 10.96 16.50
CA GLU A 333 9.14 11.98 16.81
C GLU A 333 8.65 12.70 15.56
N GLU A 334 9.55 13.10 14.65
CA GLU A 334 9.22 13.70 13.36
C GLU A 334 8.42 12.74 12.47
N ALA A 335 8.83 11.46 12.39
CA ALA A 335 8.10 10.44 11.64
C ALA A 335 6.69 10.23 12.20
N GLN A 336 6.55 10.19 13.53
CA GLN A 336 5.26 10.05 14.19
C GLN A 336 4.37 11.28 13.93
N ALA A 337 4.91 12.49 14.06
CA ALA A 337 4.18 13.72 13.77
C ALA A 337 3.69 13.78 12.31
N ASN A 338 4.51 13.31 11.35
CA ASN A 338 4.11 13.22 9.94
C ASN A 338 2.99 12.20 9.71
N VAL A 339 3.03 11.05 10.40
CA VAL A 339 1.96 10.04 10.34
C VAL A 339 0.66 10.60 10.92
N ASP A 340 0.73 11.27 12.07
CA ASP A 340 -0.44 11.86 12.72
C ASP A 340 -1.06 12.97 11.85
N ALA A 341 -0.24 13.85 11.26
CA ALA A 341 -0.71 14.86 10.30
C ALA A 341 -1.36 14.24 9.06
N ALA A 342 -0.79 13.14 8.52
CA ALA A 342 -1.37 12.43 7.38
C ALA A 342 -2.71 11.75 7.74
N LEU A 343 -2.83 11.20 8.95
CA LEU A 343 -4.08 10.62 9.45
C LEU A 343 -5.16 11.69 9.63
N GLU A 344 -4.82 12.86 10.17
CA GLU A 344 -5.76 13.98 10.29
C GLU A 344 -6.22 14.48 8.92
N ALA A 345 -5.29 14.63 7.97
CA ALA A 345 -5.64 14.99 6.59
C ALA A 345 -6.55 13.94 5.93
N SER A 346 -6.31 12.64 6.19
CA SER A 346 -7.19 11.56 5.72
C SER A 346 -8.59 11.66 6.32
N ARG A 347 -8.70 11.87 7.64
CA ARG A 347 -9.99 12.03 8.33
C ARG A 347 -10.77 13.23 7.80
N HIS A 348 -10.09 14.35 7.54
CA HIS A 348 -10.71 15.53 6.94
C HIS A 348 -11.23 15.24 5.52
N ASN A 349 -10.44 14.53 4.72
CA ASN A 349 -10.87 14.12 3.38
C ASN A 349 -12.06 13.14 3.43
N GLU A 350 -12.07 12.19 4.36
CA GLU A 350 -13.18 11.26 4.58
C GLU A 350 -14.46 12.00 4.97
N ALA A 351 -14.38 12.96 5.90
CA ALA A 351 -15.51 13.80 6.28
C ALA A 351 -16.06 14.59 5.09
N ARG A 352 -15.18 15.23 4.29
CA ARG A 352 -15.58 15.96 3.09
C ARG A 352 -16.24 15.06 2.05
N LEU A 353 -15.72 13.85 1.86
CA LEU A 353 -16.32 12.87 0.94
C LEU A 353 -17.68 12.39 1.45
N HIS A 354 -17.82 12.17 2.75
CA HIS A 354 -19.09 11.80 3.37
C HIS A 354 -20.15 12.90 3.18
N ASP A 355 -19.78 14.16 3.42
CA ASP A 355 -20.66 15.31 3.15
C ASP A 355 -21.08 15.38 1.68
N ARG A 356 -20.17 15.09 0.75
CA ARG A 356 -20.49 15.07 -0.68
C ARG A 356 -21.43 13.91 -1.05
N VAL A 357 -21.26 12.75 -0.42
CA VAL A 357 -22.18 11.61 -0.60
C VAL A 357 -23.59 11.99 -0.12
N LEU A 358 -23.70 12.59 1.07
CA LEU A 358 -25.00 13.07 1.59
C LEU A 358 -25.66 14.10 0.67
N GLN A 359 -24.87 15.01 0.07
CA GLN A 359 -25.38 15.96 -0.92
C GLN A 359 -25.90 15.24 -2.18
N LEU A 360 -25.17 14.25 -2.69
CA LEU A 360 -25.58 13.48 -3.87
C LEU A 360 -26.81 12.63 -3.59
N GLU A 361 -26.94 12.06 -2.40
CA GLU A 361 -28.15 11.35 -1.96
C GLU A 361 -29.35 12.30 -1.94
N ALA A 362 -29.20 13.51 -1.39
CA ALA A 362 -30.24 14.52 -1.41
C ALA A 362 -30.60 15.01 -2.84
N GLU A 363 -29.63 15.09 -3.75
CA GLU A 363 -29.86 15.38 -5.16
C GLU A 363 -30.62 14.23 -5.86
N LEU A 364 -30.27 12.97 -5.57
CA LEU A 364 -30.97 11.80 -6.08
C LEU A 364 -32.42 11.74 -5.61
N ASP A 365 -32.68 11.98 -4.33
CA ASP A 365 -34.04 12.03 -3.79
C ASP A 365 -34.89 13.10 -4.47
N ARG A 366 -34.30 14.27 -4.78
CA ARG A 366 -34.97 15.31 -5.56
C ARG A 366 -35.30 14.85 -6.97
N VAL A 367 -34.37 14.18 -7.66
CA VAL A 367 -34.61 13.64 -9.01
C VAL A 367 -35.71 12.59 -8.98
N ALA A 368 -35.67 11.65 -8.04
CA ALA A 368 -36.69 10.62 -7.88
C ALA A 368 -38.09 11.24 -7.66
N TRP A 369 -38.18 12.31 -6.87
CA TRP A 369 -39.41 13.06 -6.70
C TRP A 369 -39.91 13.70 -8.01
N TYR A 370 -39.01 14.30 -8.80
CA TYR A 370 -39.37 14.86 -10.11
C TYR A 370 -39.83 13.78 -11.10
N GLU A 371 -39.18 12.62 -11.12
CA GLU A 371 -39.58 11.48 -11.96
C GLU A 371 -40.97 10.98 -11.58
N GLU A 372 -41.28 10.84 -10.29
CA GLU A 372 -42.60 10.45 -9.83
C GLU A 372 -43.66 11.49 -10.19
N ALA A 373 -43.37 12.78 -9.97
CA ALA A 373 -44.27 13.87 -10.34
C ALA A 373 -44.53 13.92 -11.86
N TYR A 374 -43.51 13.66 -12.68
CA TYR A 374 -43.66 13.57 -14.12
C TYR A 374 -44.50 12.36 -14.53
N ALA A 375 -44.26 11.19 -13.93
CA ALA A 375 -45.05 9.99 -14.18
C ALA A 375 -46.53 10.19 -13.80
N GLN A 376 -46.82 10.86 -12.68
CA GLN A 376 -48.18 11.20 -12.28
C GLN A 376 -48.84 12.16 -13.29
N ARG A 377 -48.13 13.19 -13.75
CA ARG A 377 -48.63 14.11 -14.79
C ARG A 377 -48.89 13.41 -16.12
N SER A 378 -48.02 12.49 -16.53
CA SER A 378 -48.22 11.69 -17.74
C SER A 378 -49.48 10.85 -17.62
N ARG A 379 -49.67 10.12 -16.51
CA ARG A 379 -50.91 9.36 -16.25
C ARG A 379 -52.15 10.24 -16.25
N GLN A 380 -52.07 11.45 -15.69
CA GLN A 380 -53.18 12.41 -15.74
C GLN A 380 -53.49 12.84 -17.18
N ALA A 381 -52.46 13.11 -18.00
CA ALA A 381 -52.64 13.45 -19.40
C ALA A 381 -53.27 12.28 -20.18
N ASP A 382 -52.79 11.05 -19.97
CA ASP A 382 -53.34 9.85 -20.59
C ASP A 382 -54.83 9.66 -20.21
N LEU A 383 -55.18 9.77 -18.92
CA LEU A 383 -56.56 9.72 -18.46
C LEU A 383 -57.44 10.83 -19.08
N LEU A 384 -56.93 12.04 -19.21
CA LEU A 384 -57.65 13.14 -19.88
C LEU A 384 -57.86 12.84 -21.37
N THR A 385 -56.88 12.24 -22.04
CA THR A 385 -57.05 11.80 -23.43
C THR A 385 -58.08 10.68 -23.55
N GLU A 386 -58.08 9.70 -22.65
CA GLU A 386 -59.10 8.64 -22.60
C GLU A 386 -60.50 9.22 -22.39
N ILE A 387 -60.68 10.12 -21.42
CA ILE A 387 -61.96 10.80 -21.18
C ILE A 387 -62.42 11.57 -22.43
N ALA A 388 -61.51 12.28 -23.11
CA ALA A 388 -61.84 12.99 -24.34
C ALA A 388 -62.30 12.04 -25.46
N THR A 389 -61.64 10.88 -25.61
CA THR A 389 -62.05 9.88 -26.60
C THR A 389 -63.39 9.22 -26.28
N LEU A 390 -63.69 9.00 -25.00
CA LEU A 390 -64.99 8.50 -24.55
C LEU A 390 -66.10 9.53 -24.79
N ALA A 391 -65.84 10.80 -24.48
CA ALA A 391 -66.79 11.89 -24.75
C ALA A 391 -67.09 12.04 -26.25
N ASP A 392 -66.07 11.90 -27.11
CA ASP A 392 -66.24 11.88 -28.57
C ASP A 392 -67.05 10.66 -29.02
N ALA A 393 -66.86 9.49 -28.41
CA ALA A 393 -67.62 8.28 -28.70
C ALA A 393 -69.09 8.44 -28.28
N ASP A 394 -69.36 9.00 -27.10
CA ASP A 394 -70.71 9.30 -26.62
C ASP A 394 -71.41 10.34 -27.51
N ALA A 395 -70.70 11.39 -27.94
CA ALA A 395 -71.23 12.37 -28.88
C ALA A 395 -71.58 11.74 -30.24
N ARG A 396 -70.77 10.80 -30.72
CA ARG A 396 -71.07 10.01 -31.92
C ARG A 396 -72.26 9.10 -31.71
N ALA A 397 -72.37 8.42 -30.56
CA ALA A 397 -73.50 7.57 -30.22
C ALA A 397 -74.81 8.35 -30.17
N GLN A 398 -74.84 9.51 -29.48
CA GLN A 398 -75.99 10.41 -29.47
C GLN A 398 -76.38 10.87 -30.88
N LYS A 399 -75.40 11.16 -31.73
CA LYS A 399 -75.66 11.53 -33.13
C LYS A 399 -76.26 10.36 -33.92
N ILE A 400 -75.78 9.14 -33.71
CA ILE A 400 -76.36 7.93 -34.30
C ILE A 400 -77.80 7.73 -33.81
N ASP A 401 -78.08 7.90 -32.51
CA ASP A 401 -79.43 7.79 -31.96
C ASP A 401 -80.38 8.85 -32.54
N SER A 402 -79.90 10.08 -32.73
CA SER A 402 -80.67 11.15 -33.39
C SER A 402 -80.98 10.84 -34.87
N LEU A 403 -80.06 10.17 -35.57
CA LEU A 403 -80.28 9.74 -36.95
C LEU A 403 -81.24 8.56 -37.00
N THR A 404 -81.11 7.60 -36.09
CA THR A 404 -81.99 6.43 -35.99
C THR A 404 -83.43 6.84 -35.70
N THR A 405 -83.63 7.79 -34.77
CA THR A 405 -84.97 8.35 -34.48
C THR A 405 -85.55 9.11 -35.67
N HIS A 406 -84.74 9.88 -36.40
CA HIS A 406 -85.17 10.54 -37.63
C HIS A 406 -85.55 9.55 -38.74
N ILE A 407 -84.76 8.48 -38.92
CA ILE A 407 -85.06 7.39 -39.87
C ILE A 407 -86.38 6.69 -39.51
N ALA A 408 -86.60 6.41 -38.22
CA ALA A 408 -87.85 5.82 -37.74
C ALA A 408 -89.05 6.72 -38.04
N ALA A 409 -88.95 8.03 -37.76
CA ALA A 409 -90.00 8.99 -38.08
C ALA A 409 -90.29 9.08 -39.59
N MET A 410 -89.25 9.12 -40.43
CA MET A 410 -89.38 9.06 -41.89
C MET A 410 -90.04 7.75 -42.36
N HIS A 411 -89.77 6.63 -41.69
CA HIS A 411 -90.40 5.36 -42.00
C HIS A 411 -91.89 5.35 -41.62
N ASP A 412 -92.25 5.91 -40.47
CA ASP A 412 -93.66 6.07 -40.05
C ASP A 412 -94.42 7.00 -41.01
N GLU A 413 -93.80 8.09 -41.47
CA GLU A 413 -94.36 8.97 -42.51
C GLU A 413 -94.57 8.22 -43.83
N LEU A 414 -93.59 7.41 -44.26
CA LEU A 414 -93.73 6.57 -45.45
C LEU A 414 -94.84 5.54 -45.29
N GLN A 415 -94.95 4.87 -44.15
CA GLN A 415 -96.04 3.95 -43.86
C GLN A 415 -97.40 4.67 -43.88
N SER A 416 -97.49 5.89 -43.35
CA SER A 416 -98.70 6.72 -43.42
C SER A 416 -99.05 7.15 -44.84
N LEU A 417 -98.06 7.46 -45.68
CA LEU A 417 -98.28 7.76 -47.09
C LEU A 417 -98.71 6.51 -47.86
N GLN A 418 -98.16 5.35 -47.51
CA GLN A 418 -98.47 4.07 -48.12
C GLN A 418 -99.87 3.61 -47.75
N SER A 419 -100.28 3.70 -46.47
CA SER A 419 -101.66 3.44 -46.07
C SER A 419 -102.64 4.37 -46.77
N ARG A 420 -102.30 5.66 -46.91
CA ARG A 420 -103.13 6.62 -47.66
C ARG A 420 -103.17 6.32 -49.15
N HIS A 421 -102.08 5.80 -49.73
CA HIS A 421 -102.05 5.35 -51.11
C HIS A 421 -102.95 4.13 -51.30
N ASP A 422 -102.91 3.16 -50.38
CA ASP A 422 -103.75 1.97 -50.38
C ASP A 422 -105.23 2.36 -50.22
N GLU A 423 -105.56 3.27 -49.30
CA GLU A 423 -106.91 3.86 -49.18
C GLU A 423 -107.38 4.51 -50.49
N LEU A 424 -106.49 5.25 -51.17
CA LEU A 424 -106.80 5.85 -52.48
C LEU A 424 -106.97 4.79 -53.56
N GLN A 425 -106.18 3.72 -53.56
CA GLN A 425 -106.36 2.60 -54.49
C GLN A 425 -107.69 1.87 -54.24
N GLU A 426 -108.05 1.62 -52.98
CA GLU A 426 -109.35 1.06 -52.61
C GLU A 426 -110.50 1.97 -53.02
N TYR A 427 -110.35 3.28 -52.82
CA TYR A 427 -111.32 4.28 -53.27
C TYR A 427 -111.43 4.34 -54.78
N ASN A 428 -110.31 4.24 -55.51
CA ASN A 428 -110.29 4.21 -56.96
C ASN A 428 -110.92 2.92 -57.50
N ALA A 429 -110.62 1.77 -56.90
CA ALA A 429 -111.25 0.50 -57.21
C ALA A 429 -112.77 0.51 -56.89
N HIS A 430 -113.19 1.20 -55.83
CA HIS A 430 -114.60 1.42 -55.52
C HIS A 430 -115.27 2.33 -56.57
N TRP A 431 -114.57 3.37 -57.03
CA TRP A 431 -115.04 4.24 -58.12
C TRP A 431 -115.12 3.52 -59.45
N GLU A 432 -114.14 2.69 -59.80
CA GLU A 432 -114.15 1.87 -61.01
C GLU A 432 -115.31 0.87 -60.98
N ARG A 433 -115.59 0.21 -59.84
CA ARG A 433 -116.81 -0.60 -59.65
C ARG A 433 -118.10 0.22 -59.75
N SER A 434 -118.10 1.47 -59.28
CA SER A 434 -119.25 2.38 -59.38
C SER A 434 -119.46 2.87 -60.83
N LEU A 435 -118.38 3.01 -61.60
CA LEU A 435 -118.39 3.32 -63.03
C LEU A 435 -118.86 2.12 -63.87
N GLU A 436 -118.44 0.90 -63.53
CA GLU A 436 -118.99 -0.33 -64.12
C GLU A 436 -120.48 -0.53 -63.79
N GLY A 437 -120.97 0.05 -62.68
CA GLY A 437 -122.39 0.12 -62.34
C GLY A 437 -123.20 1.23 -63.04
N LEU A 438 -122.54 2.16 -63.75
CA LEU A 438 -123.16 3.36 -64.35
C LEU A 438 -123.36 3.28 -65.88
N ASP A 439 -123.16 2.12 -66.51
CA ASP A 439 -123.47 1.88 -67.94
C ASP A 439 -124.98 1.68 -68.23
N ALA A 440 -125.86 1.93 -67.24
CA ALA A 440 -127.31 1.85 -67.42
C ALA A 440 -128.06 3.03 -66.82
N LYS A 441 -127.92 4.23 -67.42
CA LYS A 441 -129.06 5.09 -67.87
C LYS A 441 -128.63 6.54 -68.16
N PRO A 442 -129.24 7.19 -69.17
CA PRO A 442 -128.90 8.55 -69.54
C PRO A 442 -129.78 9.61 -68.84
N VAL A 443 -129.29 10.86 -68.86
CA VAL A 443 -130.03 12.13 -69.09
C VAL A 443 -129.93 13.23 -68.00
N LYS A 444 -129.53 14.41 -68.51
CA LYS A 444 -129.85 15.83 -68.16
C LYS A 444 -128.97 16.64 -67.19
N ARG A 445 -128.12 17.44 -67.86
CA ARG A 445 -127.65 18.81 -67.57
C ARG A 445 -128.57 19.66 -66.68
N ARG A 446 -127.96 20.37 -65.71
CA ARG A 446 -128.22 21.80 -65.43
C ARG A 446 -126.95 22.50 -64.90
N ARG A 447 -126.78 23.75 -65.34
CA ARG A 447 -125.66 24.68 -65.13
C ARG A 447 -125.86 25.53 -63.86
N ALA A 448 -124.76 25.80 -63.15
CA ALA A 448 -124.37 27.00 -62.41
C ALA A 448 -122.88 26.75 -62.02
N ALA A 449 -121.79 27.44 -62.42
CA ALA A 449 -121.42 28.86 -62.46
C ALA A 449 -121.73 29.56 -61.13
N SER A 450 -120.83 30.18 -60.36
CA SER A 450 -119.40 30.55 -60.36
C SER A 450 -119.04 30.74 -58.86
N ASP A 451 -117.83 30.61 -58.33
CA ASP A 451 -116.67 31.53 -58.37
C ASP A 451 -115.64 30.93 -57.36
N ALA A 452 -114.40 30.67 -57.75
CA ALA A 452 -113.25 31.59 -57.83
C ALA A 452 -112.53 31.91 -56.49
N GLY A 453 -111.38 31.26 -56.32
CA GLY A 453 -110.13 31.88 -55.81
C GLY A 453 -109.75 31.55 -54.37
N ARG A 454 -108.48 31.51 -53.93
CA ARG A 454 -107.13 31.81 -54.44
C ARG A 454 -106.19 31.13 -53.40
N SER A 455 -105.15 30.41 -53.80
CA SER A 455 -103.75 30.86 -53.95
C SER A 455 -103.01 31.21 -52.65
N ALA A 456 -101.81 30.61 -52.53
CA ALA A 456 -100.60 31.12 -51.85
C ALA A 456 -100.64 31.09 -50.29
N SER A 457 -99.58 30.84 -49.52
CA SER A 457 -98.13 30.62 -49.74
C SER A 457 -97.43 30.61 -48.35
N HIS A 458 -96.16 30.19 -48.30
CA HIS A 458 -95.13 30.46 -47.25
C HIS A 458 -95.25 29.62 -45.95
N ALA A 459 -94.28 28.80 -45.53
CA ALA A 459 -92.83 28.95 -45.37
C ALA A 459 -92.40 30.06 -44.39
N ARG A 460 -91.99 29.66 -43.17
CA ARG A 460 -90.86 30.14 -42.33
C ARG A 460 -91.10 29.70 -40.87
N THR A 461 -90.32 28.76 -40.33
CA THR A 461 -89.15 29.05 -39.47
C THR A 461 -89.36 30.23 -38.52
N PHE A 462 -89.37 29.96 -37.21
CA PHE A 462 -88.47 30.64 -36.27
C PHE A 462 -88.24 29.74 -35.05
N LEU A 463 -86.95 29.42 -34.86
CA LEU A 463 -86.39 28.80 -33.67
C LEU A 463 -86.52 29.73 -32.47
N SER A 464 -86.65 29.12 -31.29
CA SER A 464 -85.95 29.54 -30.08
C SER A 464 -85.36 28.29 -29.44
#